data_AF-A0A519M5L6-F1
#
_entry.id   AF-A0A519M5L6-F1
#
_cell.length_a   1.000
_cell.length_b   1.000
_cell.length_c   1.000
_cell.angle_alpha   90.00
_cell.angle_beta   90.00
_cell.angle_gamma   90.00
#
_symmetry.space_group_name_H-M   'P 1'
#
loop_
_entity.id
_entity.type
_entity.pdbx_description
1 polymer ?
#
loop_
_entity_poly.entity_id
_entity_poly.type
_entity_poly.pdbx_seq_one_letter_code
_entity_poly.pdbx_strand_id
1 'polypeptide(L)'
;LYFGGYNYPGMDWMVENAGVNIANVIGIFVLFGKLCFFIFFYMWVRWTLPRFRYDQLMRLGWKMLIPLAIANIVVTGVVILLFDN
;
A
#
# COMPACT_ATOMS: atom_id res chain seq x y z
N LEU A 1 -3.50 -4.82 0.48
CA LEU A 1 -4.41 -3.91 1.20
C LEU A 1 -4.35 -2.49 0.63
N TYR A 2 -3.20 -1.81 0.66
CA TYR A 2 -3.11 -0.39 0.27
C TYR A 2 -3.07 -0.10 -1.25
N PHE A 3 -2.28 -0.84 -2.04
CA PHE A 3 -2.06 -0.52 -3.48
C PHE A 3 -3.00 -1.23 -4.46
N GLY A 4 -4.21 -1.60 -4.00
CA GLY A 4 -5.28 -2.10 -4.87
C GLY A 4 -5.02 -3.46 -5.54
N GLY A 5 -4.01 -4.23 -5.15
CA GLY A 5 -3.77 -5.60 -5.66
C GLY A 5 -3.71 -5.66 -7.19
N TYR A 6 -4.65 -6.42 -7.78
CA TYR A 6 -4.84 -6.61 -9.22
C TYR A 6 -5.47 -5.40 -9.94
N ASN A 7 -5.94 -4.40 -9.21
CA ASN A 7 -6.56 -3.21 -9.80
C ASN A 7 -5.49 -2.33 -10.46
N TYR A 8 -5.74 -1.99 -11.71
CA TYR A 8 -5.03 -0.99 -12.49
C TYR A 8 -6.02 0.05 -13.04
N PRO A 9 -5.60 1.31 -13.18
CA PRO A 9 -6.45 2.34 -13.75
C PRO A 9 -6.86 1.95 -15.18
N GLY A 10 -8.16 1.99 -15.48
CA GLY A 10 -8.72 1.60 -16.78
C GLY A 10 -9.14 0.13 -16.91
N MET A 11 -9.27 -0.62 -15.81
CA MET A 11 -9.79 -2.00 -15.84
C MET A 11 -11.14 -2.12 -16.56
N ASP A 12 -12.08 -1.21 -16.31
CA ASP A 12 -13.43 -1.28 -16.88
C ASP A 12 -13.39 -1.18 -18.42
N TRP A 13 -12.60 -0.24 -18.95
CA TRP A 13 -12.35 -0.11 -20.38
C TRP A 13 -11.67 -1.36 -20.97
N MET A 14 -10.79 -1.99 -20.21
CA MET A 14 -10.07 -3.18 -20.65
C MET A 14 -10.96 -4.44 -20.66
N VAL A 15 -11.89 -4.56 -19.71
CA VAL A 15 -12.88 -5.63 -19.67
C VAL A 15 -13.86 -5.50 -20.83
N GLU A 16 -14.28 -4.28 -21.16
CA GLU A 16 -15.21 -4.00 -22.26
C GLU A 16 -14.60 -4.29 -23.64
N ASN A 17 -13.32 -3.93 -23.87
CA ASN A 17 -12.69 -4.07 -25.19
C ASN A 17 -11.96 -5.40 -25.42
N ALA A 18 -11.32 -5.96 -24.39
CA ALA A 18 -10.47 -7.16 -24.52
C ALA A 18 -11.05 -8.41 -23.84
N GLY A 19 -12.18 -8.28 -23.14
CA GLY A 19 -12.81 -9.38 -22.42
C GLY A 19 -12.13 -9.71 -21.08
N VAL A 20 -12.92 -10.34 -20.19
CA VAL A 20 -12.55 -10.60 -18.78
C VAL A 20 -11.24 -11.38 -18.62
N ASN A 21 -10.96 -12.32 -19.52
CA ASN A 21 -9.78 -13.17 -19.43
C ASN A 21 -8.47 -12.39 -19.66
N ILE A 22 -8.44 -11.49 -20.64
CA ILE A 22 -7.25 -10.68 -20.95
C ILE A 22 -7.05 -9.60 -19.87
N ALA A 23 -8.16 -9.02 -19.38
CA ALA A 23 -8.14 -8.08 -18.26
C ALA A 23 -7.52 -8.68 -16.98
N ASN A 24 -7.83 -9.93 -16.66
CA ASN A 24 -7.27 -10.61 -15.50
C ASN A 24 -5.79 -10.95 -15.67
N VAL A 25 -5.36 -11.36 -16.86
CA VAL A 25 -3.94 -11.64 -17.13
C VAL A 25 -3.10 -10.38 -16.97
N ILE A 26 -3.56 -9.24 -17.51
CA ILE A 26 -2.87 -7.95 -17.34
C ILE A 26 -2.85 -7.52 -15.88
N GLY A 27 -3.96 -7.72 -15.14
CA GLY A 27 -4.00 -7.46 -13.70
C GLY A 27 -2.95 -8.24 -12.91
N ILE A 28 -2.72 -9.51 -13.28
CA ILE A 28 -1.68 -10.34 -12.68
C ILE A 28 -0.29 -9.78 -12.98
N PHE A 29 0.01 -9.42 -14.23
CA PHE A 29 1.30 -8.83 -14.59
C PHE A 29 1.55 -7.49 -13.87
N VAL A 30 0.53 -6.66 -13.73
CA VAL A 30 0.62 -5.40 -12.96
C VAL A 30 0.92 -5.68 -11.48
N LEU A 31 0.28 -6.69 -10.90
CA LEU A 31 0.57 -7.11 -9.53
C LEU A 31 2.02 -7.59 -9.38
N PHE A 32 2.51 -8.41 -10.30
CA PHE A 32 3.92 -8.83 -10.32
C PHE A 32 4.88 -7.64 -10.48
N GLY A 33 4.56 -6.68 -11.35
CA GLY A 33 5.34 -5.46 -11.51
C GLY A 33 5.42 -4.64 -10.22
N LYS A 34 4.28 -4.41 -9.54
CA LYS A 34 4.24 -3.76 -8.23
C LYS A 34 5.06 -4.53 -7.20
N LEU A 35 4.97 -5.86 -7.17
CA LEU A 35 5.74 -6.70 -6.26
C LEU A 35 7.25 -6.55 -6.47
N CYS A 36 7.72 -6.68 -7.71
CA CYS A 36 9.13 -6.49 -8.06
C CYS A 36 9.63 -5.10 -7.68
N PHE A 37 8.82 -4.06 -7.92
CA PHE A 37 9.14 -2.69 -7.50
C PHE A 37 9.31 -2.58 -5.97
N PHE A 38 8.40 -3.13 -5.18
CA PHE A 38 8.53 -3.09 -3.72
C PHE A 38 9.71 -3.91 -3.20
N ILE A 39 9.99 -5.07 -3.80
CA ILE A 39 11.17 -5.87 -3.45
C ILE A 39 12.45 -5.07 -3.73
N PHE A 40 12.55 -4.45 -4.90
CA PHE A 40 13.65 -3.57 -5.25
C PHE A 40 13.78 -2.41 -4.25
N PHE A 41 12.66 -1.75 -3.92
CA PHE A 41 12.64 -0.68 -2.93
C PHE A 41 13.14 -1.14 -1.56
N TYR A 42 12.72 -2.31 -1.07
CA TYR A 42 13.20 -2.85 0.21
C TYR A 42 14.70 -3.14 0.20
N MET A 43 15.22 -3.71 -0.89
CA MET A 43 16.66 -3.92 -1.04
C MET A 43 17.43 -2.60 -1.04
N TRP A 44 16.92 -1.60 -1.75
CA TRP A 44 17.51 -0.27 -1.81
C TRP A 44 17.50 0.44 -0.44
N VAL A 45 16.39 0.36 0.30
CA VAL A 45 16.29 0.89 1.67
C VAL A 45 17.30 0.21 2.60
N ARG A 46 17.48 -1.12 2.49
CA ARG A 46 18.49 -1.84 3.29
C ARG A 46 19.91 -1.37 2.99
N TRP A 47 20.21 -0.98 1.76
CA TRP A 47 21.54 -0.47 1.39
C TRP A 47 21.76 1.00 1.80
N THR A 48 20.70 1.80 1.91
CA THR A 48 20.79 3.23 2.24
C THR A 48 20.75 3.52 3.74
N LEU A 49 20.10 2.67 4.54
CA LEU A 49 19.94 2.93 5.97
C LEU A 49 21.10 2.35 6.80
N PRO A 50 21.84 3.19 7.56
CA PRO A 50 22.82 2.72 8.53
C PRO A 50 22.12 2.04 9.72
N ARG A 51 22.75 0.99 10.27
CA ARG A 51 22.18 0.15 11.35
C ARG A 51 21.62 0.98 12.51
N PHE A 52 20.31 0.87 12.77
CA PHE A 52 19.67 1.54 13.90
C PHE A 52 19.80 0.73 15.19
N ARG A 53 19.93 1.42 16.33
CA ARG A 53 19.96 0.78 17.64
C ARG A 53 18.55 0.34 18.05
N TYR A 54 18.44 -0.80 18.72
CA TYR A 54 17.15 -1.36 19.16
C TYR A 54 16.31 -0.37 19.98
N ASP A 55 16.95 0.38 20.89
CA ASP A 55 16.27 1.40 21.71
C ASP A 55 15.64 2.53 20.89
N GLN A 56 16.25 2.89 19.75
CA GLN A 56 15.72 3.93 18.87
C GLN A 56 14.51 3.40 18.10
N LEU A 57 14.56 2.15 17.66
CA LEU A 57 13.46 1.48 16.97
C LEU A 57 12.25 1.28 17.91
N MET A 58 12.49 0.83 19.14
CA MET A 58 11.45 0.69 20.17
C MET A 58 10.80 2.03 20.47
N ARG A 59 11.59 3.10 20.60
CA ARG A 59 11.05 4.44 20.84
C ARG A 59 10.22 4.94 19.66
N LEU A 60 10.66 4.71 18.41
CA LEU A 60 9.89 5.10 17.22
C LEU A 60 8.56 4.35 17.15
N GLY A 61 8.58 3.03 17.34
CA GLY A 61 7.38 2.19 17.32
C GLY A 61 6.37 2.60 18.38
N TRP A 62 6.81 2.63 19.64
CA TRP A 62 5.90 2.84 20.77
C TRP A 62 5.50 4.29 20.98
N LYS A 63 6.40 5.27 20.78
CA LYS A 63 6.07 6.68 21.03
C LYS A 63 5.51 7.42 19.82
N MET A 64 5.79 6.96 18.60
CA MET A 64 5.40 7.69 17.39
C MET A 64 4.40 6.92 16.54
N LEU A 65 4.69 5.65 16.20
CA LEU A 65 3.84 4.89 15.27
C LEU A 65 2.50 4.49 15.89
N ILE A 66 2.47 4.05 17.15
CA ILE A 66 1.21 3.65 17.81
C ILE A 66 0.25 4.83 17.97
N PRO A 67 0.64 5.99 18.53
CA PRO A 67 -0.26 7.13 18.65
C PRO A 67 -0.74 7.63 17.29
N LEU A 68 0.12 7.62 16.27
CA LEU A 68 -0.23 8.02 14.91
C LEU A 68 -1.24 7.06 14.27
N ALA A 69 -1.09 5.75 14.48
CA ALA A 69 -2.03 4.75 13.97
C ALA A 69 -3.42 4.92 14.60
N ILE A 70 -3.49 5.14 15.93
CA ILE A 70 -4.75 5.40 16.63
C ILE A 70 -5.40 6.69 16.12
N ALA A 71 -4.61 7.76 15.96
CA ALA A 71 -5.10 9.02 15.40
C ALA A 71 -5.68 8.83 13.99
N ASN A 72 -5.01 8.06 13.12
CA ASN A 72 -5.48 7.80 11.76
C ASN A 72 -6.81 7.03 11.74
N ILE A 73 -6.97 6.04 12.62
CA ILE A 73 -8.23 5.29 12.77
C ILE A 73 -9.37 6.22 13.19
N VAL A 74 -9.14 7.07 14.20
CA VAL A 74 -10.15 8.04 14.67
C VAL A 74 -10.51 9.04 13.57
N VAL A 75 -9.51 9.60 12.88
CA VAL A 75 -9.74 10.53 11.76
C VAL A 75 -10.56 9.86 10.66
N THR A 76 -10.21 8.64 10.27
CA THR A 76 -10.96 7.90 9.24
C THR A 76 -12.40 7.66 9.68
N GLY A 77 -12.63 7.32 10.95
CA GLY A 77 -13.98 7.17 11.51
C GLY A 77 -14.79 8.46 11.50
N VAL A 78 -14.21 9.58 11.90
CA VAL A 78 -14.87 10.90 11.85
C VAL A 78 -15.20 11.31 10.42
N VAL A 79 -14.25 11.10 9.50
CA VAL A 79 -14.44 11.40 8.07
C VAL A 79 -15.63 10.61 7.52
N ILE A 80 -15.70 9.30 7.77
CA ILE A 80 -16.83 8.48 7.31
C ILE A 80 -18.15 9.01 7.87
N LEU A 81 -18.23 9.34 9.15
CA LEU A 81 -19.47 9.86 9.77
C LEU A 81 -19.91 11.23 9.22
N LEU A 82 -18.98 12.06 8.76
CA LEU A 82 -19.29 13.36 8.16
C LEU A 82 -19.71 13.26 6.69
N PHE A 83 -19.21 12.26 5.96
CA PHE A 83 -19.55 12.04 4.55
C PHE A 83 -20.77 11.11 4.35
N ASP A 84 -21.13 10.31 5.36
CA ASP A 84 -22.28 9.39 5.35
C ASP A 84 -23.57 10.05 5.90
N ASN A 85 -23.64 11.39 5.83
CA ASN A 85 -24.76 12.25 6.25
C ASN A 85 -25.11 13.23 5.11
#